data_AF-A0A973E3Q6-F1
#
_entry.id   AF-A0A973E3Q6-F1
#
_cell.length_a   1.000
_cell.length_b   1.000
_cell.length_c   1.000
_cell.angle_alpha   90.00
_cell.angle_beta   90.00
_cell.angle_gamma   90.00
#
_symmetry.space_group_name_H-M   'P 1'
#
loop_
_entity.id
_entity.type
_entity.pdbx_description
1 polymer ?
#
loop_
_entity_poly.entity_id
_entity_poly.type
_entity_poly.pdbx_seq_one_letter_code
_entity_poly.pdbx_strand_id
1 'polypeptide(L)'
;MILNQILWIAVPILPPNLPLKCVTLWVINGLLAGGGTRNYLAVLSSVNCSATVAQMIAQRFLQDELANYSNVDGIVPFVHGTGCGLDSSGNGLEILQRVLWGYARNPNIGGVLLVGLGCEVNQISFLLEAYDITPGPLFKTITIQKSGGTRKSIDQGIQCLREMLPQVNAIERRPAPVSEIKLGLHAAAPIRINGNI
;
A
#
# COMPACT_ATOMS: atom_id res chain seq x y z
N MET A 1 -3.53 19.24 -51.89
CA MET A 1 -4.96 19.07 -51.55
C MET A 1 -5.18 17.60 -51.23
N ILE A 2 -5.14 17.22 -49.94
CA ILE A 2 -5.76 16.05 -49.28
C ILE A 2 -5.35 16.19 -47.81
N LEU A 3 -6.31 16.62 -46.99
CA LEU A 3 -6.22 16.76 -45.54
C LEU A 3 -6.92 15.56 -44.91
N ASN A 4 -6.32 15.03 -43.84
CA ASN A 4 -6.94 14.38 -42.68
C ASN A 4 -8.08 13.36 -42.91
N GLN A 5 -7.76 12.09 -42.66
CA GLN A 5 -8.66 11.19 -41.93
C GLN A 5 -7.94 10.67 -40.69
N ILE A 6 -8.09 11.40 -39.58
CA ILE A 6 -7.87 10.87 -38.23
C ILE A 6 -9.22 10.28 -37.81
N LEU A 7 -9.24 8.95 -37.66
CA LEU A 7 -10.36 8.19 -37.17
C LEU A 7 -10.59 8.57 -35.70
N TRP A 8 -11.66 9.31 -35.41
CA TRP A 8 -12.14 9.53 -34.06
C TRP A 8 -12.63 8.20 -33.49
N ILE A 9 -11.80 7.52 -32.70
CA ILE A 9 -12.30 6.50 -31.79
C ILE A 9 -13.10 7.26 -30.72
N ALA A 10 -14.42 7.29 -30.88
CA ALA A 10 -15.33 7.75 -29.85
C ALA A 10 -15.11 6.90 -28.60
N VAL A 11 -14.41 7.43 -27.61
CA VAL A 11 -14.47 6.90 -26.24
C VAL A 11 -15.92 7.13 -25.80
N PRO A 12 -16.73 6.09 -25.58
CA PRO A 12 -18.09 6.29 -25.13
C PRO A 12 -18.05 7.05 -23.81
N ILE A 13 -18.71 8.21 -23.77
CA ILE A 13 -18.93 8.99 -22.56
C ILE A 13 -19.65 8.06 -21.59
N LEU A 14 -18.95 7.61 -20.55
CA LEU A 14 -19.53 6.78 -19.49
C LEU A 14 -20.77 7.47 -18.93
N PRO A 15 -21.91 6.78 -18.77
CA PRO A 15 -23.09 7.38 -18.18
C PRO A 15 -22.75 7.87 -16.76
N PRO A 16 -23.29 9.02 -16.32
CA PRO A 16 -22.91 9.68 -15.07
C PRO A 16 -23.14 8.82 -13.81
N ASN A 17 -23.90 7.73 -13.92
CA ASN A 17 -24.31 6.87 -12.82
C ASN A 17 -23.84 5.41 -12.98
N LEU A 18 -22.72 5.13 -13.66
CA LEU A 18 -22.18 3.77 -13.60
C LEU A 18 -21.69 3.51 -12.15
N PRO A 19 -22.25 2.53 -11.41
CA PRO A 19 -21.76 2.22 -10.08
C PRO A 19 -20.39 1.55 -10.24
N LEU A 20 -19.33 2.33 -10.12
CA LEU A 20 -17.99 1.79 -9.92
C LEU A 20 -18.05 1.01 -8.60
N LYS A 21 -17.94 -0.32 -8.67
CA LYS A 21 -17.83 -1.21 -7.50
C LYS A 21 -16.48 -0.96 -6.84
N CYS A 22 -16.36 0.08 -6.03
CA CYS A 22 -15.05 0.63 -5.72
C CYS A 22 -15.07 1.45 -4.43
N VAL A 23 -15.30 0.81 -3.28
CA VAL A 23 -14.81 1.35 -2.01
C VAL A 23 -14.47 0.21 -1.06
N THR A 24 -13.18 0.06 -0.79
CA THR A 24 -12.70 -0.43 0.50
C THR A 24 -12.68 0.78 1.42
N LEU A 25 -13.58 0.86 2.41
CA LEU A 25 -13.57 1.94 3.40
C LEU A 25 -12.51 1.59 4.44
N TRP A 26 -11.32 2.15 4.30
CA TRP A 26 -10.28 1.99 5.30
C TRP A 26 -10.11 3.26 6.14
N VAL A 27 -10.22 3.06 7.44
CA VAL A 27 -10.14 4.08 8.47
C VAL A 27 -9.01 3.67 9.41
N ILE A 28 -7.84 4.28 9.26
CA ILE A 28 -6.87 4.33 10.36
C ILE A 28 -7.20 5.61 11.14
N ASN A 29 -7.52 5.48 12.42
CA ASN A 29 -7.79 6.60 13.33
C ASN A 29 -8.90 7.58 12.87
N GLY A 30 -10.03 7.08 12.35
CA GLY A 30 -11.16 7.94 11.97
C GLY A 30 -11.00 8.74 10.67
N LEU A 31 -9.81 8.76 10.04
CA LEU A 31 -9.62 9.46 8.77
C LEU A 31 -9.99 8.57 7.56
N LEU A 32 -10.99 9.01 6.81
CA LEU A 32 -11.33 8.47 5.49
C LEU A 32 -10.15 8.66 4.52
N ALA A 33 -9.60 7.58 3.99
CA ALA A 33 -8.51 7.64 3.01
C ALA A 33 -8.96 8.04 1.59
N GLY A 34 -10.27 7.96 1.30
CA GLY A 34 -10.88 8.07 -0.03
C GLY A 34 -11.32 6.71 -0.57
N GLY A 35 -11.71 6.64 -1.84
CA GLY A 35 -12.19 5.40 -2.47
C GLY A 35 -11.06 4.44 -2.86
N GLY A 36 -11.12 3.20 -2.33
CA GLY A 36 -10.25 2.09 -2.74
C GLY A 36 -10.80 1.30 -3.93
N THR A 37 -9.95 1.06 -4.93
CA THR A 37 -10.19 0.20 -6.11
C THR A 37 -9.73 -1.24 -5.94
N ARG A 38 -8.91 -1.47 -4.90
CA ARG A 38 -8.33 -2.76 -4.55
C ARG A 38 -8.37 -2.96 -3.04
N ASN A 39 -8.06 -4.16 -2.60
CA ASN A 39 -8.02 -4.57 -1.22
C ASN A 39 -6.81 -5.50 -0.98
N TYR A 40 -5.65 -4.90 -0.75
CA TYR A 40 -4.40 -5.62 -0.51
C TYR A 40 -4.01 -5.58 0.97
N LEU A 41 -3.29 -6.60 1.45
CA LEU A 41 -2.48 -6.46 2.65
C LEU A 41 -1.08 -5.99 2.27
N ALA A 42 -0.59 -4.93 2.92
CA ALA A 42 0.74 -4.37 2.71
C ALA A 42 1.74 -4.95 3.72
N VAL A 43 2.91 -5.37 3.23
CA VAL A 43 4.07 -5.66 4.09
C VAL A 43 5.12 -4.58 3.85
N LEU A 44 5.23 -3.63 4.78
CA LEU A 44 6.12 -2.47 4.67
C LEU A 44 7.45 -2.76 5.36
N SER A 45 8.60 -2.47 4.72
CA SER A 45 9.88 -2.41 5.43
C SER A 45 10.11 -1.01 6.00
N SER A 46 10.59 -0.89 7.24
CA SER A 46 11.08 0.39 7.80
C SER A 46 12.51 0.73 7.35
N VAL A 47 13.28 -0.28 6.94
CA VAL A 47 14.70 -0.18 6.55
C VAL A 47 15.05 -1.26 5.53
N ASN A 48 16.10 -1.04 4.73
CA ASN A 48 16.57 -2.04 3.76
C ASN A 48 16.87 -3.42 4.40
N CYS A 49 17.38 -3.46 5.63
CA CYS A 49 17.67 -4.73 6.30
C CYS A 49 16.43 -5.58 6.61
N SER A 50 15.22 -5.00 6.61
CA SER A 50 13.96 -5.75 6.73
C SER A 50 13.29 -6.03 5.39
N ALA A 51 13.82 -5.53 4.26
CA ALA A 51 13.25 -5.70 2.93
C ALA A 51 13.11 -7.18 2.53
N THR A 52 14.17 -7.98 2.71
CA THR A 52 14.14 -9.41 2.38
C THR A 52 13.10 -10.17 3.20
N VAL A 53 12.97 -9.84 4.49
CA VAL A 53 11.95 -10.45 5.36
C VAL A 53 10.55 -10.09 4.87
N ALA A 54 10.31 -8.81 4.55
CA ALA A 54 9.02 -8.36 4.02
C ALA A 54 8.64 -9.05 2.70
N GLN A 55 9.59 -9.17 1.78
CA GLN A 55 9.40 -9.90 0.51
C GLN A 55 9.11 -11.38 0.75
N MET A 56 9.87 -12.03 1.63
CA MET A 56 9.67 -13.45 1.93
C MET A 56 8.31 -13.71 2.59
N ILE A 57 7.85 -12.83 3.48
CA ILE A 57 6.50 -12.92 4.06
C ILE A 57 5.44 -12.90 2.96
N ALA A 58 5.51 -11.93 2.04
CA ALA A 58 4.53 -11.81 0.96
C ALA A 58 4.58 -13.00 -0.03
N GLN A 59 5.77 -13.51 -0.33
CA GLN A 59 5.96 -14.63 -1.27
C GLN A 59 5.59 -16.00 -0.68
N ARG A 60 5.60 -16.16 0.64
CA ARG A 60 5.30 -17.44 1.31
C ARG A 60 3.82 -17.80 1.31
N PHE A 61 2.93 -16.83 1.09
CA PHE A 61 1.51 -17.11 0.92
C PHE A 61 1.28 -17.79 -0.43
N LEU A 62 0.83 -19.03 -0.38
CA LEU A 62 0.44 -19.79 -1.57
C LEU A 62 -0.84 -19.19 -2.17
N GLN A 63 -0.94 -19.19 -3.50
CA GLN A 63 -2.14 -18.74 -4.20
C GLN A 63 -3.41 -19.47 -3.71
N ASP A 64 -3.28 -20.76 -3.36
CA ASP A 64 -4.39 -21.58 -2.85
C ASP A 64 -4.91 -21.10 -1.48
N GLU A 65 -4.06 -20.54 -0.62
CA GLU A 65 -4.50 -19.99 0.66
C GLU A 65 -5.32 -18.72 0.45
N LEU A 66 -4.83 -17.83 -0.43
CA LEU A 66 -5.52 -16.59 -0.79
C LEU A 66 -6.81 -16.84 -1.58
N ALA A 67 -6.94 -17.97 -2.27
CA ALA A 67 -8.17 -18.33 -3.00
C ALA A 67 -9.40 -18.45 -2.07
N ASN A 68 -9.20 -18.69 -0.77
CA ASN A 68 -10.29 -18.71 0.23
C ASN A 68 -10.80 -17.30 0.60
N TYR A 69 -10.13 -16.23 0.15
CA TYR A 69 -10.44 -14.85 0.49
C TYR A 69 -10.78 -14.05 -0.78
N SER A 70 -12.02 -14.21 -1.27
CA SER A 70 -12.48 -13.65 -2.55
C SER A 70 -12.48 -12.11 -2.63
N ASN A 71 -12.48 -11.42 -1.50
CA ASN A 71 -12.43 -9.96 -1.44
C ASN A 71 -11.00 -9.41 -1.26
N VAL A 72 -9.98 -10.27 -1.16
CA VAL A 72 -8.57 -9.87 -1.02
C VAL A 72 -7.87 -10.00 -2.37
N ASP A 73 -7.37 -8.89 -2.90
CA ASP A 73 -6.69 -8.88 -4.20
C ASP A 73 -5.24 -9.40 -4.13
N GLY A 74 -4.68 -9.49 -2.91
CA GLY A 74 -3.39 -10.13 -2.65
C GLY A 74 -2.62 -9.53 -1.47
N ILE A 75 -1.35 -9.93 -1.36
CA ILE A 75 -0.40 -9.41 -0.37
C ILE A 75 0.76 -8.80 -1.14
N VAL A 76 1.10 -7.54 -0.85
CA VAL A 76 2.11 -6.78 -1.59
C VAL A 76 3.22 -6.30 -0.64
N PRO A 77 4.50 -6.62 -0.91
CA PRO A 77 5.60 -6.05 -0.17
C PRO A 77 5.96 -4.67 -0.73
N PHE A 78 6.04 -3.67 0.13
CA PHE A 78 6.63 -2.37 -0.20
C PHE A 78 7.95 -2.21 0.53
N VAL A 79 9.03 -2.25 -0.24
CA VAL A 79 10.40 -2.22 0.27
C VAL A 79 11.16 -1.04 -0.32
N HIS A 80 12.20 -0.59 0.37
CA HIS A 80 13.06 0.49 -0.08
C HIS A 80 14.53 0.22 0.29
N GLY A 81 15.46 0.82 -0.45
CA GLY A 81 16.90 0.63 -0.28
C GLY A 81 17.55 1.50 0.80
N THR A 82 16.78 2.32 1.52
CA THR A 82 17.33 3.22 2.54
C THR A 82 17.89 2.44 3.72
N GLY A 83 19.19 2.61 3.98
CA GLY A 83 19.90 1.96 5.08
C GLY A 83 20.00 2.82 6.34
N CYS A 84 20.77 2.35 7.31
CA CYS A 84 20.94 2.99 8.62
C CYS A 84 21.79 4.27 8.61
N GLY A 85 22.38 4.66 7.48
CA GLY A 85 23.14 5.90 7.31
C GLY A 85 22.27 7.14 7.05
N LEU A 86 20.96 7.04 7.24
CA LEU A 86 20.05 8.18 7.16
C LEU A 86 20.30 9.10 8.36
N ASP A 87 20.30 10.40 8.14
CA ASP A 87 20.34 11.36 9.26
C ASP A 87 19.12 11.13 10.18
N SER A 88 19.35 11.13 11.49
CA SER A 88 18.29 11.00 12.50
C SER A 88 17.44 12.25 12.64
N SER A 89 17.80 13.33 11.93
CA SER A 89 17.01 14.54 11.84
C SER A 89 16.99 15.11 10.42
N GLY A 90 15.96 15.90 10.12
CA GLY A 90 15.84 16.64 8.86
C GLY A 90 15.09 15.92 7.75
N ASN A 91 15.10 16.55 6.57
CA ASN A 91 14.17 16.26 5.47
C ASN A 91 14.19 14.80 4.99
N GLY A 92 15.32 14.11 5.07
CA GLY A 92 15.44 12.73 4.60
C GLY A 92 14.54 11.76 5.39
N LEU A 93 14.56 11.87 6.72
CA LEU A 93 13.74 11.05 7.61
C LEU A 93 12.25 11.40 7.46
N GLU A 94 11.92 12.68 7.43
CA GLU A 94 10.53 13.15 7.26
C GLU A 94 9.92 12.68 5.93
N ILE A 95 10.70 12.74 4.84
CA ILE A 95 10.25 12.23 3.53
C ILE A 95 10.03 10.73 3.58
N LEU A 96 10.95 9.96 4.18
CA LEU A 96 10.80 8.51 4.32
C LEU A 96 9.54 8.16 5.12
N GLN A 97 9.36 8.79 6.28
CA GLN A 97 8.18 8.60 7.13
C GLN A 97 6.89 8.95 6.39
N ARG A 98 6.87 10.06 5.65
CA ARG A 98 5.73 10.47 4.83
C ARG A 98 5.41 9.47 3.72
N VAL A 99 6.42 8.91 3.06
CA VAL A 99 6.23 7.90 2.01
C VAL A 99 5.69 6.59 2.61
N LEU A 100 6.32 6.08 3.67
CA LEU A 100 5.87 4.86 4.36
C LEU A 100 4.42 5.01 4.85
N TRP A 101 4.12 6.15 5.46
CA TRP A 101 2.76 6.44 5.91
C TRP A 101 1.79 6.55 4.74
N GLY A 102 2.20 7.20 3.63
CA GLY A 102 1.42 7.30 2.40
C GLY A 102 1.00 5.93 1.83
N TYR A 103 1.91 4.95 1.85
CA TYR A 103 1.59 3.56 1.49
C TYR A 103 0.65 2.91 2.51
N ALA A 104 0.94 3.04 3.80
CA ALA A 104 0.13 2.46 4.88
C ALA A 104 -1.34 2.94 4.86
N ARG A 105 -1.56 4.23 4.55
CA ARG A 105 -2.90 4.84 4.51
C ARG A 105 -3.57 4.83 3.14
N ASN A 106 -2.99 4.16 2.14
CA ASN A 106 -3.55 4.14 0.80
C ASN A 106 -4.93 3.43 0.82
N PRO A 107 -5.98 3.97 0.18
CA PRO A 107 -7.31 3.35 0.17
C PRO A 107 -7.39 1.92 -0.37
N ASN A 108 -6.37 1.51 -1.13
CA ASN A 108 -6.26 0.15 -1.65
C ASN A 108 -5.65 -0.84 -0.65
N ILE A 109 -5.21 -0.38 0.52
CA ILE A 109 -4.56 -1.19 1.55
C ILE A 109 -5.56 -1.47 2.65
N GLY A 110 -5.94 -2.74 2.72
CA GLY A 110 -6.88 -3.30 3.67
C GLY A 110 -6.25 -3.85 4.94
N GLY A 111 -4.93 -3.72 5.12
CA GLY A 111 -4.21 -4.19 6.31
C GLY A 111 -2.71 -3.95 6.14
N VAL A 112 -2.01 -3.65 7.24
CA VAL A 112 -0.58 -3.27 7.22
C VAL A 112 0.21 -4.10 8.22
N LEU A 113 1.26 -4.74 7.73
CA LEU A 113 2.33 -5.31 8.54
C LEU A 113 3.61 -4.49 8.34
N LEU A 114 4.04 -3.76 9.36
CA LEU A 114 5.29 -3.00 9.32
C LEU A 114 6.44 -3.81 9.93
N VAL A 115 7.48 -4.06 9.13
CA VAL A 115 8.63 -4.90 9.46
C VAL A 115 9.88 -4.04 9.64
N GLY A 116 10.46 -4.07 10.83
CA GLY A 116 11.71 -3.38 11.14
C GLY A 116 12.79 -4.33 11.58
N LEU A 117 14.05 -3.88 11.52
CA LEU A 117 15.17 -4.68 12.02
C LEU A 117 15.26 -4.56 13.55
N GLY A 118 15.21 -3.33 14.06
CA GLY A 118 15.37 -2.96 15.47
C GLY A 118 16.56 -2.04 15.74
N CYS A 119 17.38 -1.71 14.74
CA CYS A 119 18.52 -0.79 14.87
C CYS A 119 18.53 0.33 13.83
N GLU A 120 17.48 0.46 13.02
CA GLU A 120 17.33 1.56 12.08
C GLU A 120 17.13 2.90 12.78
N VAL A 121 17.42 3.98 12.05
CA VAL A 121 17.19 5.35 12.52
C VAL A 121 15.68 5.64 12.61
N ASN A 122 14.93 5.26 11.57
CA ASN A 122 13.47 5.32 11.59
C ASN A 122 12.87 4.10 12.31
N GLN A 123 13.13 3.98 13.61
CA GLN A 123 12.52 2.93 14.41
C GLN A 123 10.99 2.97 14.27
N ILE A 124 10.37 1.80 14.26
CA ILE A 124 8.92 1.67 14.18
C ILE A 124 8.21 2.57 15.21
N SER A 125 8.72 2.63 16.45
CA SER A 125 8.16 3.48 17.50
C SER A 125 8.11 4.97 17.11
N PHE A 126 9.15 5.48 16.44
CA PHE A 126 9.19 6.88 16.01
C PHE A 126 8.20 7.16 14.90
N LEU A 127 8.01 6.22 13.96
CA LEU A 127 6.97 6.35 12.94
C LEU A 127 5.56 6.33 13.55
N LEU A 128 5.33 5.45 14.53
CA LEU A 128 4.05 5.37 15.23
C LEU A 128 3.77 6.67 16.00
N GLU A 129 4.76 7.21 16.71
CA GLU A 129 4.65 8.47 17.44
C GLU A 129 4.42 9.66 16.49
N ALA A 130 5.18 9.76 15.40
CA ALA A 130 5.08 10.87 14.44
C ALA A 130 3.69 11.02 13.78
N TYR A 131 2.93 9.92 13.70
CA TYR A 131 1.59 9.88 13.11
C TYR A 131 0.49 9.49 14.09
N ASP A 132 0.79 9.46 15.40
CA ASP A 132 -0.13 9.08 16.47
C ASP A 132 -0.87 7.76 16.18
N ILE A 133 -0.12 6.74 15.74
CA ILE A 133 -0.65 5.44 15.34
C ILE A 133 -0.61 4.50 16.53
N THR A 134 -1.77 3.99 16.91
CA THR A 134 -1.88 2.85 17.82
C THR A 134 -2.02 1.57 17.00
N PRO A 135 -1.09 0.60 17.09
CA PRO A 135 -1.24 -0.69 16.44
C PRO A 135 -2.55 -1.37 16.85
N GLY A 136 -3.18 -2.03 15.89
CA GLY A 136 -4.50 -2.62 16.05
C GLY A 136 -4.63 -3.97 15.35
N PRO A 137 -5.87 -4.48 15.20
CA PRO A 137 -6.11 -5.75 14.52
C PRO A 137 -5.56 -5.79 13.09
N LEU A 138 -5.64 -4.65 12.38
CA LEU A 138 -5.27 -4.55 10.98
C LEU A 138 -4.00 -3.70 10.71
N PHE A 139 -3.36 -3.21 11.77
CA PHE A 139 -2.04 -2.57 11.70
C PHE A 139 -1.15 -3.25 12.72
N LYS A 140 -0.29 -4.16 12.27
CA LYS A 140 0.64 -4.90 13.12
C LYS A 140 2.08 -4.50 12.81
N THR A 141 2.95 -4.71 13.78
CA THR A 141 4.37 -4.42 13.65
C THR A 141 5.19 -5.63 14.09
N ILE A 142 6.32 -5.86 13.44
CA ILE A 142 7.31 -6.86 13.85
C ILE A 142 8.72 -6.24 13.83
N THR A 143 9.54 -6.64 14.79
CA THR A 143 10.94 -6.22 14.88
C THR A 143 11.81 -7.46 14.84
N ILE A 144 12.63 -7.63 13.80
CA ILE A 144 13.34 -8.87 13.51
C ILE A 144 14.24 -9.31 14.68
N GLN A 145 14.97 -8.38 15.28
CA GLN A 145 15.83 -8.66 16.42
C GLN A 145 15.03 -9.13 17.65
N LYS A 146 13.84 -8.57 17.90
CA LYS A 146 12.97 -8.98 19.01
C LYS A 146 12.29 -10.32 18.76
N SER A 147 11.95 -10.63 17.50
CA SER A 147 11.37 -11.92 17.11
C SER A 147 12.37 -13.09 17.16
N GLY A 148 13.66 -12.82 17.35
CA GLY A 148 14.70 -13.86 17.39
C GLY A 148 15.23 -14.26 16.01
N GLY A 149 15.23 -13.32 15.06
CA GLY A 149 15.88 -13.46 13.75
C GLY A 149 14.95 -13.80 12.58
N THR A 150 15.52 -13.76 11.37
CA THR A 150 14.83 -13.82 10.07
C THR A 150 13.72 -14.87 9.98
N ARG A 151 14.01 -16.14 10.30
CA ARG A 151 13.04 -17.23 10.14
C ARG A 151 11.81 -17.04 11.03
N LYS A 152 12.03 -16.76 12.32
CA LYS A 152 10.95 -16.54 13.29
C LYS A 152 10.13 -15.30 12.92
N SER A 153 10.78 -14.25 12.42
CA SER A 153 10.08 -13.05 11.92
C SER A 153 9.19 -13.32 10.72
N ILE A 154 9.63 -14.19 9.80
CA ILE A 154 8.81 -14.61 8.65
C ILE A 154 7.58 -15.38 9.15
N ASP A 155 7.78 -16.37 10.02
CA ASP A 155 6.68 -17.18 10.56
C ASP A 155 5.67 -16.32 11.33
N GLN A 156 6.17 -15.40 12.16
CA GLN A 156 5.34 -14.42 12.87
C GLN A 156 4.61 -13.48 11.92
N GLY A 157 5.28 -12.99 10.87
CA GLY A 157 4.66 -12.12 9.87
C GLY A 157 3.54 -12.81 9.12
N ILE A 158 3.73 -14.08 8.73
CA ILE A 158 2.68 -14.90 8.11
C ILE A 158 1.49 -15.05 9.04
N GLN A 159 1.75 -15.33 10.33
CA GLN A 159 0.68 -15.46 11.32
C GLN A 159 -0.11 -14.15 11.48
N CYS A 160 0.56 -13.00 11.56
CA CYS A 160 -0.11 -11.70 11.61
C CYS A 160 -1.00 -11.46 10.39
N LEU A 161 -0.54 -11.79 9.18
CA LEU A 161 -1.35 -11.64 7.97
C LEU A 161 -2.56 -12.59 7.98
N ARG A 162 -2.40 -13.84 8.44
CA ARG A 162 -3.52 -14.78 8.63
C ARG A 162 -4.60 -14.27 9.58
N GLU A 163 -4.20 -13.59 10.65
CA GLU A 163 -5.13 -12.97 11.59
C GLU A 163 -5.89 -11.78 10.98
N MET A 164 -5.26 -11.04 10.06
CA MET A 164 -5.89 -9.93 9.37
C MET A 164 -6.86 -10.40 8.27
N LEU A 165 -6.50 -11.45 7.52
CA LEU A 165 -7.20 -11.88 6.31
C LEU A 165 -8.74 -11.96 6.45
N PRO A 166 -9.31 -12.57 7.51
CA PRO A 166 -10.77 -12.60 7.69
C PRO A 166 -11.43 -11.22 7.76
N GLN A 167 -10.78 -10.28 8.45
CA GLN A 167 -11.30 -8.91 8.61
C GLN A 167 -11.16 -8.12 7.30
N VAL A 168 -10.04 -8.27 6.59
CA VAL A 168 -9.84 -7.64 5.28
C VAL A 168 -10.83 -8.19 4.25
N ASN A 169 -11.09 -9.49 4.30
CA ASN A 169 -12.02 -10.17 3.40
C ASN A 169 -13.49 -9.85 3.67
N ALA A 170 -13.83 -9.42 4.89
CA ALA A 170 -15.19 -8.97 5.22
C ALA A 170 -15.54 -7.61 4.60
N ILE A 171 -14.57 -6.91 3.99
CA ILE A 171 -14.81 -5.60 3.38
C ILE A 171 -15.38 -5.78 1.98
N GLU A 172 -16.66 -5.44 1.83
CA GLU A 172 -17.39 -5.56 0.58
C GLU A 172 -17.34 -4.27 -0.26
N ARG A 173 -17.20 -4.45 -1.58
CA ARG A 173 -17.23 -3.34 -2.53
C ARG A 173 -18.65 -2.80 -2.66
N ARG A 174 -18.80 -1.48 -2.50
CA ARG A 174 -20.07 -0.76 -2.68
C ARG A 174 -19.98 0.33 -3.75
N PRO A 175 -21.11 0.74 -4.35
CA PRO A 175 -21.16 1.93 -5.20
C PRO A 175 -20.67 3.18 -4.45
N ALA A 176 -19.96 4.06 -5.15
CA ALA A 176 -19.51 5.34 -4.62
C ALA A 176 -19.40 6.41 -5.71
N PRO A 177 -19.45 7.71 -5.32
CA PRO A 177 -19.31 8.78 -6.26
C PRO A 177 -17.88 8.83 -6.83
N VAL A 178 -17.78 9.22 -8.11
CA VAL A 178 -16.49 9.35 -8.82
C VAL A 178 -15.54 10.34 -8.11
N SER A 179 -16.08 11.29 -7.32
CA SER A 179 -15.30 12.22 -6.51
C SER A 179 -14.39 11.57 -5.47
N GLU A 180 -14.62 10.30 -5.12
CA GLU A 180 -13.77 9.55 -4.19
C GLU A 180 -12.49 9.01 -4.83
N ILE A 181 -12.41 9.02 -6.17
CA ILE A 181 -11.29 8.47 -6.92
C ILE A 181 -10.17 9.50 -7.02
N LYS A 182 -8.96 9.07 -6.62
CA LYS A 182 -7.72 9.83 -6.81
C LYS A 182 -6.94 9.21 -7.97
N LEU A 183 -6.81 9.95 -9.08
CA LEU A 183 -6.06 9.53 -10.26
C LEU A 183 -4.68 10.20 -10.30
N GLY A 184 -3.62 9.41 -10.27
CA GLY A 184 -2.26 9.87 -10.51
C GLY A 184 -1.88 9.67 -11.98
N LEU A 185 -1.31 10.68 -12.62
CA LEU A 185 -0.80 10.61 -13.99
C LEU A 185 0.73 10.64 -13.96
N HIS A 186 1.35 9.70 -14.68
CA HIS A 186 2.79 9.68 -14.89
C HIS A 186 3.07 9.37 -16.36
N ALA A 187 4.05 10.07 -16.94
CA ALA A 187 4.53 9.80 -18.28
C ALA A 187 5.89 9.13 -18.19
N ALA A 188 6.03 7.96 -18.82
CA ALA A 188 7.30 7.23 -18.86
C ALA A 188 8.35 7.92 -19.76
N ALA A 189 7.90 8.76 -20.70
CA ALA A 189 8.75 9.52 -21.60
C ALA A 189 8.18 10.93 -21.80
N PRO A 190 9.02 11.91 -22.20
CA PRO A 190 8.54 13.23 -22.56
C PRO A 190 7.48 13.14 -23.65
N ILE A 191 6.31 13.72 -23.39
CA ILE A 191 5.25 13.81 -24.38
C ILE A 191 5.62 14.96 -25.33
N ARG A 192 6.03 14.64 -26.56
CA ARG A 192 6.14 15.66 -27.61
C ARG A 192 4.73 15.98 -28.10
N ILE A 193 4.22 17.12 -27.67
CA ILE A 193 2.99 17.68 -28.20
C ILE A 193 3.34 18.27 -29.57
N ASN A 194 3.03 17.55 -30.64
CA ASN A 194 3.06 18.12 -31.98
C ASN A 194 1.82 18.99 -32.15
N GLY A 195 1.92 20.27 -31.80
CA GLY A 195 0.86 21.24 -32.00
C GLY A 195 1.40 22.65 -32.24
N ASN A 196 0.95 23.28 -33.32
CA ASN A 196 0.91 24.74 -33.39
C ASN A 196 0.01 25.22 -32.24
N ILE A 197 0.61 25.90 -31.28
CA ILE A 197 -0.09 26.65 -30.22
C ILE A 197 -0.57 27.97 -30.80
#